data_AF-N1UD96-F1
#
_entry.id   AF-N1UD96-F1
#
_cell.length_a   1.000
_cell.length_b   1.000
_cell.length_c   1.000
_cell.angle_alpha   90.00
_cell.angle_beta   90.00
_cell.angle_gamma   90.00
#
_symmetry.space_group_name_H-M   'P 1'
#
loop_
_entity.id
_entity.type
_entity.pdbx_description
1 polymer ?
#
loop_
_entity_poly.entity_id
_entity_poly.type
_entity_poly.pdbx_seq_one_letter_code
_entity_poly.pdbx_strand_id
1 'polypeptide(L)' 'MKEILYRRSIQDTVRIKGIGLHSGKEVNLTAHPAPSGTGIVFEYRKGLKKHPFRQNSAM' A
#
# COMPACT_ATOMS: atom_id res chain seq x y z
N MET A 1 32.12 -12.70 4.30
CA MET A 1 30.80 -13.16 3.81
C MET A 1 29.87 -11.97 3.83
N LYS A 2 29.20 -11.66 2.71
CA LYS A 2 28.21 -10.57 2.67
C LYS A 2 26.85 -11.19 2.99
N GLU A 3 26.18 -10.69 4.01
CA GLU A 3 24.85 -11.17 4.37
C GLU A 3 23.87 -10.79 3.25
N ILE A 4 23.07 -11.77 2.79
CA ILE A 4 22.07 -11.54 1.74
C ILE A 4 20.83 -10.96 2.41
N LEU A 5 20.53 -9.70 2.12
CA LEU A 5 19.30 -9.05 2.56
C LEU A 5 18.18 -9.31 1.56
N TYR A 6 17.16 -10.04 2.00
CA TYR A 6 15.96 -10.28 1.22
C TYR A 6 14.98 -9.12 1.33
N ARG A 7 14.25 -8.88 0.23
CA ARG A 7 13.15 -7.91 0.23
C ARG A 7 12.01 -8.41 1.10
N ARG A 8 11.45 -7.51 1.90
CA ARG A 8 10.36 -7.81 2.84
C ARG A 8 9.06 -7.14 2.42
N SER A 9 7.97 -7.82 2.73
CA SER A 9 6.59 -7.36 2.61
C SER A 9 5.87 -7.71 3.91
N ILE A 10 4.75 -7.06 4.20
CA ILE A 10 3.90 -7.52 5.30
C ILE A 10 3.29 -8.87 4.95
N GLN A 11 3.09 -9.73 5.96
CA GLN A 11 2.53 -11.07 5.75
C GLN A 11 1.03 -11.01 5.42
N ASP A 12 0.28 -10.21 6.19
CA ASP A 12 -1.16 -10.11 6.10
C ASP A 12 -1.62 -8.68 5.81
N THR A 13 -2.86 -8.55 5.34
CA THR A 13 -3.48 -7.22 5.16
C THR A 13 -3.77 -6.59 6.53
N VAL A 14 -3.30 -5.36 6.73
CA VAL A 14 -3.51 -4.60 7.97
C VAL A 14 -4.46 -3.44 7.71
N ARG A 15 -5.45 -3.26 8.60
CA ARG A 15 -6.43 -2.17 8.54
C ARG A 15 -6.31 -1.29 9.78
N ILE A 16 -6.21 0.01 9.59
CA ILE A 16 -5.99 1.00 10.65
C ILE A 16 -6.98 2.14 10.46
N LYS A 17 -7.60 2.57 11.55
CA LYS A 17 -8.44 3.77 11.60
C LYS A 17 -7.75 4.81 12.46
N GLY A 18 -7.79 6.08 12.06
CA GLY A 18 -7.14 7.17 12.79
C GLY A 18 -7.64 8.55 12.36
N ILE A 19 -7.02 9.59 12.93
CA ILE A 19 -7.30 10.99 12.62
C ILE A 19 -6.14 11.57 11.82
N GLY A 20 -6.42 12.19 10.67
CA GLY A 20 -5.41 12.86 9.87
C GLY A 20 -4.92 14.12 10.57
N LEU A 21 -3.62 14.17 10.89
CA LEU A 21 -3.02 15.26 11.69
C LEU A 21 -3.38 16.66 11.20
N HIS A 22 -3.23 16.91 9.90
CA HIS A 22 -3.51 18.24 9.32
C HIS A 22 -4.99 18.50 9.02
N SER A 23 -5.78 17.46 8.74
CA SER A 23 -7.18 17.63 8.35
C SER A 23 -8.14 17.58 9.52
N GLY A 24 -7.74 16.97 10.64
CA GLY A 24 -8.61 16.63 11.76
C GLY A 24 -9.70 15.59 11.41
N LYS A 25 -9.67 14.99 10.21
CA LYS A 25 -10.72 14.08 9.74
C LYS A 25 -10.35 12.63 10.01
N GLU A 26 -11.38 11.81 10.23
CA GLU A 26 -11.23 10.36 10.27
C GLU A 26 -10.73 9.82 8.93
N VAL A 27 -9.76 8.92 8.98
CA VAL A 27 -9.18 8.23 7.83
C VAL A 27 -9.07 6.73 8.10
N ASN A 28 -9.19 5.94 7.04
CA ASN A 28 -8.95 4.50 7.05
C ASN A 28 -7.76 4.20 6.14
N LEU A 29 -6.76 3.51 6.68
CA LEU A 29 -5.60 3.02 5.95
C LEU A 29 -5.65 1.50 5.87
N THR A 30 -5.47 0.95 4.67
CA THR A 30 -5.32 -0.49 4.46
C THR A 30 -3.99 -0.74 3.76
N ALA A 31 -3.13 -1.54 4.38
CA ALA A 31 -1.86 -1.97 3.81
C ALA A 31 -1.98 -3.44 3.36
N HIS A 32 -1.50 -3.74 2.16
CA HIS A 32 -1.54 -5.07 1.57
C HIS A 32 -0.12 -5.61 1.33
N PRO A 33 0.07 -6.94 1.40
CA PRO A 33 1.28 -7.58 0.88
C PRO A 33 1.49 -7.22 -0.59
N ALA A 34 2.75 -7.05 -0.97
CA ALA A 34 3.15 -6.77 -2.35
C ALA A 34 4.34 -7.67 -2.77
N PRO A 35 4.42 -8.05 -4.06
CA PRO A 35 5.55 -8.80 -4.61
C PRO A 35 6.89 -8.09 -4.45
N SER A 36 7.99 -8.84 -4.62
CA SER A 36 9.33 -8.26 -4.70
C SER A 36 9.41 -7.33 -5.92
N GLY A 37 10.07 -6.18 -5.78
CA GLY A 37 10.20 -5.19 -6.86
C GLY A 37 9.26 -3.99 -6.73
N THR A 38 8.08 -4.15 -6.11
CA THR A 38 7.00 -3.14 -6.17
C THR A 38 7.35 -1.78 -5.58
N GLY A 39 8.09 -1.73 -4.48
CA GLY A 39 8.36 -0.49 -3.73
C GLY A 39 7.33 -0.25 -2.64
N ILE A 40 7.24 1.00 -2.17
CA ILE A 40 6.16 1.46 -1.30
C ILE A 40 5.25 2.33 -2.16
N VAL A 41 3.99 1.92 -2.34
CA VAL A 41 3.01 2.60 -3.18
C VAL A 41 1.86 3.09 -2.28
N PHE A 42 1.57 4.38 -2.35
CA PHE A 42 0.42 4.97 -1.68
C PHE A 42 -0.72 5.16 -2.68
N GLU A 43 -1.91 4.68 -2.35
CA GLU A 43 -3.11 4.87 -3.14
C GLU A 43 -4.12 5.70 -2.34
N TYR A 44 -4.36 6.95 -2.78
CA TYR A 44 -5.37 7.80 -2.16
C TYR A 44 -6.74 7.56 -2.78
N ARG A 45 -7.63 6.89 -2.04
CA ARG A 45 -9.01 6.62 -2.46
C ARG A 45 -9.97 7.61 -1.81
N LYS A 46 -10.36 8.66 -2.53
CA LYS A 46 -11.40 9.60 -2.10
C LYS A 46 -12.75 9.19 -2.69
N GLY A 47 -13.72 8.83 -1.84
CA GLY A 47 -15.12 8.60 -2.23
C GLY A 47 -15.28 7.64 -3.41
N LEU A 48 -15.35 6.33 -3.13
CA LEU A 48 -15.61 5.21 -4.06
C LEU A 48 -16.03 5.59 -5.50
N LYS A 49 -15.07 5.98 -6.34
CA LYS A 49 -15.06 5.63 -7.76
C LYS A 49 -13.81 4.79 -7.96
N LYS A 50 -14.02 3.51 -8.28
CA LYS A 50 -12.93 2.56 -8.56
C LYS A 50 -12.08 3.15 -9.68
N HIS A 51 -10.87 3.59 -9.36
CA HIS A 51 -9.88 3.85 -10.41
C HIS A 51 -9.37 2.49 -10.86
N PRO A 52 -9.50 2.12 -12.14
CA PRO A 52 -8.95 0.86 -12.61
C PRO A 52 -7.43 0.96 -12.47
N PHE A 53 -6.87 0.16 -11.57
CA PHE A 53 -5.45 -0.15 -11.60
C PHE A 53 -5.16 -0.73 -12.98
N ARG A 54 -4.42 0.02 -13.80
CA ARG A 54 -3.99 -0.42 -15.13
C ARG A 54 -3.16 -1.70 -14.96
N GLN A 55 -3.79 -2.85 -15.17
CA GLN A 55 -3.08 -4.04 -15.63
C GLN A 55 -2.64 -3.74 -17.06
N ASN A 56 -1.34 -3.59 -17.26
CA ASN A 56 -0.52 -3.72 -18.48
C ASN A 56 0.85 -3.12 -18.09
N SER A 57 1.96 -3.86 -18.11
CA SER A 57 2.39 -4.74 -19.20
C SER A 57 3.18 -5.93 -18.67
N ALA A 58 2.74 -7.12 -19.11
CA ALA A 58 3.69 -8.18 -19.42
C ALA A 58 4.48 -7.73 -20.65
N MET A 59 5.79 -7.62 -20.52
CA MET A 59 6.80 -7.84 -21.55
C MET A 59 8.10 -8.22 -20.84
#